data_AF-A0A921B1R9-F1
#
_entry.id   AF-A0A921B1R9-F1
#
_cell.length_a   1.000
_cell.length_b   1.000
_cell.length_c   1.000
_cell.angle_alpha   90.00
_cell.angle_beta   90.00
_cell.angle_gamma   90.00
#
_symmetry.space_group_name_H-M   'P 1'
#
loop_
_entity.id
_entity.type
_entity.pdbx_description
1 polymer ?
#
loop_
_entity_poly.entity_id
_entity_poly.type
_entity_poly.pdbx_seq_one_letter_code
_entity_poly.pdbx_strand_id
1 'polypeptide(L)' 'MSMIVSAIGQGLLWAILGVALFLTFRILNFADMTVEGTFPLGAAVAVTSLTHHLTPTAAIGLAFLAGAVAGLIT' A
#
# COMPACT_ATOMS: atom_id res chain seq x y z
N MET A 1 -24.09 13.07 9.16
CA MET A 1 -22.92 13.00 10.05
C MET A 1 -21.96 11.85 9.71
N SER A 2 -22.44 10.65 9.31
CA SER A 2 -21.54 9.51 9.01
C SER A 2 -20.65 9.71 7.79
N MET A 3 -21.17 10.30 6.71
CA MET A 3 -20.42 10.48 5.46
C MET A 3 -19.18 11.38 5.63
N ILE A 4 -19.30 12.46 6.40
CA ILE A 4 -18.19 13.39 6.64
C ILE A 4 -17.09 12.71 7.45
N VAL A 5 -17.45 12.00 8.53
CA VAL A 5 -16.48 11.25 9.35
C VAL A 5 -15.80 10.15 8.54
N SER A 6 -16.56 9.41 7.72
CA SER A 6 -16.01 8.38 6.84
C SER A 6 -15.07 8.97 5.78
N ALA A 7 -15.44 10.08 5.15
CA ALA A 7 -14.61 10.73 4.13
C ALA A 7 -13.28 11.23 4.72
N ILE A 8 -13.32 11.83 5.91
CA ILE A 8 -12.11 12.27 6.62
C ILE A 8 -11.27 11.05 7.02
N GLY A 9 -11.88 9.99 7.54
CA GLY A 9 -11.19 8.75 7.90
C GLY A 9 -10.48 8.10 6.71
N GLN A 10 -11.17 7.98 5.57
CA GLN A 10 -10.57 7.48 4.33
C GLN A 10 -9.41 8.39 3.87
N GLY A 11 -9.59 9.72 3.91
CA GLY A 11 -8.55 10.68 3.55
C GLY A 11 -7.28 10.55 4.39
N LEU A 12 -7.43 10.37 5.71
CA LEU A 12 -6.30 10.13 6.62
C LEU A 12 -5.61 8.80 6.36
N LEU A 13 -6.36 7.73 6.04
CA LEU A 13 -5.79 6.44 5.67
C LEU A 13 -5.02 6.50 4.35
N TRP A 14 -5.56 7.19 3.34
CA TRP A 14 -4.93 7.35 2.02
C TRP A 14 -3.80 8.40 2.01
N ALA A 15 -3.69 9.26 3.01
CA ALA A 15 -2.64 10.28 3.08
C ALA A 15 -1.23 9.69 3.01
N ILE A 16 -1.02 8.51 3.61
CA ILE A 16 0.29 7.84 3.60
C ILE A 16 0.70 7.40 2.19
N LEU A 17 -0.25 7.02 1.34
CA LEU A 17 -0.01 6.69 -0.06
C LEU A 17 0.45 7.93 -0.84
N GLY A 18 -0.18 9.09 -0.59
CA GLY A 18 0.24 10.35 -1.19
C GLY A 18 1.67 10.75 -0.82
N VAL A 19 2.08 10.52 0.43
CA VAL A 19 3.46 10.75 0.90
C VAL A 19 4.45 9.81 0.19
N ALA A 20 4.11 8.53 0.05
CA ALA A 20 4.96 7.55 -0.62
C ALA A 20 5.20 7.92 -2.11
N LEU A 21 4.13 8.28 -2.83
CA LEU A 21 4.20 8.70 -4.23
C LEU A 21 5.04 9.98 -4.41
N PHE A 22 4.85 10.95 -3.51
CA PHE A 22 5.62 12.20 -3.53
C PHE A 22 7.13 11.95 -3.33
N LEU A 23 7.48 11.03 -2.44
CA LEU A 23 8.88 10.74 -2.13
C LEU A 23 9.62 10.21 -3.36
N THR A 24 9.05 9.25 -4.10
CA THR A 24 9.68 8.70 -5.30
C THR A 24 9.76 9.72 -6.42
N PHE A 25 8.72 10.52 -6.68
CA PHE A 25 8.80 11.63 -7.64
C PHE A 25 9.92 12.61 -7.29
N ARG A 26 10.09 12.93 -6.00
CA ARG A 26 11.11 13.87 -5.54
C ARG A 26 12.53 13.33 -5.67
N ILE A 27 12.72 12.02 -5.47
CA ILE A 27 14.05 11.37 -5.56
C ILE A 27 14.43 11.13 -7.02
N LEU A 28 13.51 10.58 -7.80
CA LEU A 28 13.79 10.10 -9.15
C LEU A 28 13.62 11.19 -10.23
N ASN A 29 12.97 12.31 -9.91
CA ASN A 29 12.64 13.40 -10.86
C ASN A 29 11.86 12.92 -12.11
N PHE A 30 11.12 11.81 -12.01
CA PHE A 30 10.17 11.36 -13.02
C PHE A 30 8.90 10.80 -12.36
N ALA A 31 7.84 10.64 -13.14
CA ALA A 31 6.58 10.06 -12.68
C ALA A 31 6.72 8.54 -12.43
N ASP A 32 7.10 8.16 -11.22
CA ASP A 32 7.01 6.80 -10.70
C ASP A 32 5.57 6.34 -10.40
N MET A 33 5.02 5.48 -11.25
CA MET A 33 3.71 4.84 -11.06
C MET A 33 3.80 3.48 -10.33
N THR A 34 4.99 2.99 -10.01
CA THR A 34 5.20 1.70 -9.32
C THR A 34 4.51 1.70 -7.95
N VAL A 35 4.54 2.82 -7.23
CA VAL A 35 3.87 2.97 -5.93
C VAL A 35 2.36 2.78 -6.03
N GLU A 36 1.74 3.19 -7.15
CA GLU A 36 0.30 3.00 -7.36
C GLU A 36 -0.07 1.53 -7.52
N GLY A 37 0.78 0.73 -8.18
CA GLY A 37 0.56 -0.70 -8.39
C GLY A 37 0.97 -1.60 -7.21
N THR A 38 2.04 -1.24 -6.50
CA THR A 38 2.59 -2.05 -5.39
C THR A 38 1.73 -2.00 -4.11
N PHE A 39 1.02 -0.89 -3.88
CA PHE A 39 0.11 -0.75 -2.73
C PHE A 39 -1.09 -1.73 -2.77
N PRO A 40 -1.91 -1.80 -3.85
CA PRO A 40 -2.99 -2.78 -3.94
C PRO A 40 -2.47 -4.22 -4.01
N LEU A 41 -1.27 -4.46 -4.56
CA LEU A 41 -0.62 -5.78 -4.49
C LEU A 41 -0.39 -6.22 -3.04
N GLY A 42 0.19 -5.36 -2.20
CA GLY A 42 0.38 -5.63 -0.78
C GLY A 42 -0.94 -5.91 -0.06
N ALA A 43 -1.99 -5.13 -0.35
CA ALA A 43 -3.33 -5.36 0.19
C ALA A 43 -3.91 -6.72 -0.25
N ALA A 44 -3.78 -7.09 -1.52
CA ALA A 44 -4.22 -8.38 -2.04
C ALA A 44 -3.48 -9.54 -1.37
N VAL A 45 -2.16 -9.44 -1.19
CA VAL A 45 -1.36 -10.45 -0.49
C VAL A 45 -1.74 -10.57 0.98
N ALA A 46 -1.99 -9.45 1.67
CA ALA A 46 -2.45 -9.47 3.05
C ALA A 46 -3.82 -10.16 3.19
N VAL A 47 -4.79 -9.77 2.37
CA VAL A 47 -6.15 -10.34 2.39
C VAL A 47 -6.13 -11.83 2.05
N THR A 48 -5.43 -12.21 0.98
CA THR A 48 -5.31 -13.63 0.59
C THR A 48 -4.66 -14.44 1.71
N SER A 49 -3.57 -13.95 2.30
CA SER A 49 -2.91 -14.61 3.44
C SER A 49 -3.85 -14.83 4.62
N LEU A 50 -4.64 -13.81 4.98
CA LEU A 50 -5.63 -13.90 6.05
C LEU A 50 -6.75 -14.88 5.71
N THR A 51 -7.22 -14.92 4.46
CA THR A 51 -8.24 -15.89 4.02
C THR A 51 -7.73 -17.34 4.06
N HIS A 52 -6.42 -17.55 3.96
CA HIS A 52 -5.76 -18.86 4.12
C HIS A 52 -5.40 -19.19 5.58
N HIS A 53 -6.02 -18.52 6.56
CA HIS A 53 -5.82 -18.74 7.99
C HIS A 53 -4.39 -18.48 8.50
N LEU A 54 -3.59 -17.69 7.79
CA LEU A 54 -2.30 -17.23 8.30
C LEU A 54 -2.49 -16.17 9.39
N THR A 55 -1.56 -16.12 10.33
CA THR A 55 -1.56 -15.11 11.39
C THR A 55 -1.42 -13.69 10.82
N PRO A 56 -2.04 -12.65 11.41
CA PRO A 56 -1.92 -11.28 10.93
C PRO A 56 -0.48 -10.78 10.80
N THR A 57 0.41 -11.19 11.70
CA THR A 57 1.84 -10.85 11.64
C THR A 57 2.53 -11.43 10.41
N ALA A 58 2.25 -12.70 10.09
CA ALA A 58 2.74 -13.34 8.88
C ALA A 58 2.18 -12.69 7.61
N ALA A 59 0.89 -12.32 7.60
CA ALA A 59 0.26 -11.65 6.46
C ALA A 59 0.91 -10.28 6.18
N ILE A 60 1.23 -9.51 7.23
CA ILE A 60 1.96 -8.23 7.09
C ILE A 60 3.36 -8.46 6.52
N GLY A 61 4.07 -9.48 7.02
CA GLY A 61 5.41 -9.83 6.51
C GLY A 61 5.39 -10.21 5.03
N LEU A 62 4.42 -11.02 4.60
CA LEU A 62 4.26 -11.40 3.20
C LEU A 62 3.88 -10.22 2.30
N ALA A 63 2.96 -9.36 2.75
CA ALA A 63 2.57 -8.15 2.02
C ALA A 63 3.75 -7.19 1.82
N PHE A 64 4.58 -7.02 2.85
CA PHE A 64 5.80 -6.20 2.75
C PHE A 64 6.80 -6.78 1.75
N LEU A 65 7.07 -8.09 1.82
CA LEU A 65 7.99 -8.76 0.89
C LEU A 65 7.49 -8.69 -0.55
N ALA A 66 6.20 -8.91 -0.79
CA ALA A 66 5.61 -8.81 -2.13
C ALA A 66 5.75 -7.39 -2.70
N GLY A 67 5.48 -6.36 -1.89
CA GLY A 67 5.66 -4.96 -2.30
C GLY A 67 7.12 -4.62 -2.59
N ALA A 68 8.06 -5.08 -1.74
CA ALA A 68 9.49 -4.85 -1.93
C ALA A 68 10.03 -5.54 -3.20
N VAL A 69 9.60 -6.78 -3.47
CA VAL A 69 9.99 -7.50 -4.70
C VAL A 69 9.41 -6.82 -5.94
N ALA A 70 8.15 -6.39 -5.88
CA ALA A 70 7.55 -5.66 -6.99
C ALA A 70 8.31 -4.34 -7.27
N GLY A 71 8.59 -3.54 -6.25
CA GLY A 71 9.39 -2.31 -6.38
C GLY A 71 10.86 -2.52 -6.75
N LEU A 72 11.42 -3.73 -6.56
CA LEU A 72 12.75 -4.07 -7.06
C LEU A 72 12.75 -4.33 -8.58
N ILE A 73 11.64 -4.87 -9.09
CA ILE A 73 11.51 -5.28 -10.50
C ILE A 73 11.15 -4.07 -11.39
N THR A 74 10.41 -3.11 -10.87
CA THR A 74 9.86 -1.95 -11.59
C THR A 74 10.43 -0.63 -11.09
#